data_AF-A0A6P1ZPK8-F1
#
_entry.id   AF-A0A6P1ZPK8-F1
#
_cell.length_a   1.000
_cell.length_b   1.000
_cell.length_c   1.000
_cell.angle_alpha   90.00
_cell.angle_beta   90.00
_cell.angle_gamma   90.00
#
_symmetry.space_group_name_H-M   'P 1'
#
loop_
_entity.id
_entity.type
_entity.pdbx_description
1 polymer ?
#
loop_
_entity_poly.entity_id
_entity_poly.type
_entity_poly.pdbx_seq_one_letter_code
_entity_poly.pdbx_strand_id
1 'polypeptide(L)'
;MGWTAFVLDNLSWLVFVAICLVVLVYVLFFMKKDREDDTGPKRTPYIPYMDRWRPNTNPGALAGAFLFLAGGMPFLLGFPLLLIILIGVGVIAIILEKRRTGNTPWPMLVFTVGLIAAAIETKILIARKSPLLDHTMAWVAVMAAGLVVALISLWYGGRRTRRSWKRIQARVLDKEIYKDISYADGGEDTARTWCFQLLCEFELNGETYQVTPGFWRTFGTESGVKRFLARAIDNNGRCALWVNPQNPLQAELVGRDVKDVLLH
;
A
#
# COMPACT_ATOMS: atom_id res chain seq x y z
N MET A 1 -7.97 44.51 -9.70
CA MET A 1 -7.96 43.11 -9.26
C MET A 1 -8.23 42.26 -10.49
N GLY A 2 -7.24 41.56 -11.09
CA GLY A 2 -7.52 40.88 -12.37
C GLY A 2 -6.45 39.92 -12.91
N TRP A 3 -5.21 39.98 -12.43
CA TRP A 3 -4.14 39.10 -12.93
C TRP A 3 -3.60 38.14 -11.86
N THR A 4 -3.42 38.61 -10.62
CA THR A 4 -2.92 37.78 -9.52
C THR A 4 -3.89 36.67 -9.12
N ALA A 5 -5.20 36.95 -9.13
CA ALA A 5 -6.24 35.95 -8.87
C ALA A 5 -6.24 34.86 -9.96
N PHE A 6 -6.12 35.26 -11.24
CA PHE A 6 -6.07 34.32 -12.35
C PHE A 6 -4.82 33.43 -12.31
N VAL A 7 -3.65 33.98 -11.94
CA VAL A 7 -2.41 33.18 -11.83
C VAL A 7 -2.45 32.21 -10.65
N LEU A 8 -3.03 32.61 -9.51
CA LEU A 8 -3.20 31.73 -8.34
C LEU A 8 -4.16 30.57 -8.63
N ASP A 9 -5.25 30.83 -9.35
CA ASP A 9 -6.20 29.79 -9.75
C ASP A 9 -5.55 28.79 -10.71
N ASN A 10 -4.77 29.25 -11.69
CA ASN A 10 -4.09 28.36 -12.65
C ASN A 10 -2.92 27.58 -12.03
N LEU A 11 -2.21 28.16 -11.05
CA LEU A 11 -1.12 27.47 -10.36
C LEU A 11 -1.65 26.29 -9.53
N SER A 12 -2.79 26.47 -8.87
CA SER A 12 -3.45 25.39 -8.13
C SER A 12 -3.86 24.22 -9.04
N TRP A 13 -4.28 24.52 -10.27
CA TRP A 13 -4.63 23.53 -11.29
C TRP A 13 -3.42 22.72 -11.77
N LEU A 14 -2.29 23.38 -12.04
CA LEU A 14 -1.06 22.70 -12.46
C LEU A 14 -0.51 21.78 -11.37
N VAL A 15 -0.55 22.20 -10.11
CA VAL A 15 -0.14 21.36 -8.97
C VAL A 15 -1.08 20.15 -8.82
N PHE A 16 -2.38 20.33 -9.00
CA PHE A 16 -3.35 19.24 -8.95
C PHE A 16 -3.17 18.22 -10.09
N VAL A 17 -2.99 18.69 -11.33
CA VAL A 17 -2.72 17.84 -12.50
C VAL A 17 -1.42 17.08 -12.31
N ALA A 18 -0.38 17.72 -11.76
CA ALA A 18 0.88 17.05 -11.44
C ALA A 18 0.68 15.93 -10.40
N ILE A 19 -0.06 16.17 -9.31
CA ILE A 19 -0.33 15.14 -8.29
C ILE A 19 -1.17 13.99 -8.88
N CYS A 20 -2.21 14.30 -9.66
CA CYS A 20 -3.02 13.29 -10.32
C CYS A 20 -2.22 12.46 -11.33
N LEU A 21 -1.33 13.08 -12.11
CA LEU A 21 -0.46 12.37 -13.04
C LEU A 21 0.56 11.49 -12.31
N VAL A 22 1.15 11.97 -11.21
CA VAL A 22 2.07 11.16 -10.39
C VAL A 22 1.34 9.93 -9.84
N VAL A 23 0.11 10.10 -9.36
CA VAL A 23 -0.67 8.97 -8.83
C VAL A 23 -1.20 8.05 -9.94
N LEU A 24 -1.60 8.59 -11.10
CA LEU A 24 -1.97 7.78 -12.26
C LEU A 24 -0.79 6.96 -12.78
N VAL A 25 0.40 7.57 -12.91
CA VAL A 25 1.63 6.86 -13.29
C VAL A 25 1.96 5.80 -12.25
N TYR A 26 1.83 6.11 -10.95
CA TYR A 26 2.02 5.14 -9.88
C TYR A 26 1.03 3.96 -9.99
N VAL A 27 -0.26 4.23 -10.22
CA VAL A 27 -1.28 3.19 -10.38
C VAL A 27 -1.08 2.36 -11.66
N LEU A 28 -0.78 3.00 -12.80
CA LEU A 28 -0.54 2.32 -14.07
C LEU A 28 0.74 1.48 -14.03
N PHE A 29 1.78 1.96 -13.35
CA PHE A 29 3.02 1.22 -13.11
C PHE A 29 2.74 -0.06 -12.30
N PHE A 30 1.92 0.02 -11.26
CA PHE A 30 1.54 -1.16 -10.47
C PHE A 30 0.57 -2.10 -11.20
N MET A 31 -0.36 -1.57 -12.02
CA MET A 31 -1.34 -2.34 -12.78
C MET A 31 -0.74 -3.09 -13.99
N LYS A 32 0.17 -2.47 -14.75
CA LYS A 32 0.79 -3.09 -15.93
C LYS A 32 1.58 -4.35 -15.54
N LYS A 33 2.15 -4.34 -14.33
CA LYS A 33 3.04 -5.38 -13.85
C LYS A 33 2.30 -6.62 -13.33
N ASP A 34 0.96 -6.64 -13.28
CA ASP A 34 0.14 -7.82 -12.91
C ASP A 34 -0.34 -8.64 -14.13
N ARG A 35 -0.06 -8.18 -15.36
CA ARG A 35 -0.55 -8.84 -16.59
C ARG A 35 0.45 -9.80 -17.24
N GLU A 36 1.68 -9.91 -16.73
CA GLU A 36 2.76 -10.70 -17.36
C GLU A 36 2.96 -12.11 -16.77
N ASP A 37 2.29 -12.50 -15.68
CA ASP A 37 2.66 -13.72 -14.94
C ASP A 37 1.82 -14.99 -15.18
N ASP A 38 0.84 -14.99 -16.09
CA ASP A 38 -0.14 -16.10 -16.18
C ASP A 38 -0.09 -16.98 -17.44
N THR A 39 1.00 -16.97 -18.22
CA THR A 39 1.14 -17.90 -19.35
C THR A 39 2.48 -18.62 -19.39
N GLY A 40 2.59 -19.75 -18.67
CA GLY A 40 3.63 -20.74 -18.95
C GLY A 40 3.81 -21.84 -17.90
N PRO A 41 3.82 -23.14 -18.28
CA PRO A 41 4.15 -24.21 -17.35
C PRO A 41 5.68 -24.35 -17.14
N LYS A 42 6.05 -24.30 -15.86
CA LYS A 42 7.21 -24.94 -15.15
C LYS A 42 8.49 -25.23 -15.95
N ARG A 43 9.59 -24.59 -15.51
CA ARG A 43 10.82 -25.18 -14.89
C ARG A 43 11.97 -24.21 -15.16
N THR A 44 12.51 -23.51 -14.14
CA THR A 44 13.78 -22.76 -14.27
C THR A 44 14.31 -22.22 -12.93
N PRO A 45 15.63 -21.91 -12.85
CA PRO A 45 16.46 -21.91 -11.65
C PRO A 45 16.31 -20.64 -10.81
N TYR A 46 16.75 -20.70 -9.54
CA TYR A 46 17.00 -19.60 -8.58
C TYR A 46 16.66 -18.19 -9.13
N ILE A 47 15.38 -17.85 -9.12
CA ILE A 47 14.90 -16.52 -9.55
C ILE A 47 15.07 -15.59 -8.33
N PRO A 48 15.71 -14.42 -8.48
CA PRO A 48 15.82 -13.45 -7.41
C PRO A 48 14.42 -13.15 -6.85
N TYR A 49 14.27 -13.35 -5.54
CA TYR A 49 13.00 -13.37 -4.81
C TYR A 49 12.21 -12.04 -4.83
N MET A 50 12.76 -10.98 -5.44
CA MET A 50 12.16 -9.64 -5.52
C MET A 50 10.85 -9.59 -6.33
N ASP A 51 10.62 -10.48 -7.30
CA ASP A 51 9.37 -10.41 -8.09
C ASP A 51 8.16 -11.08 -7.42
N ARG A 52 8.35 -11.90 -6.39
CA ARG A 52 7.25 -12.69 -5.78
C ARG A 52 6.59 -12.04 -4.56
N TRP A 53 7.19 -10.98 -4.00
CA TRP A 53 6.63 -10.22 -2.87
C TRP A 53 6.04 -8.89 -3.34
N ARG A 54 4.88 -8.94 -3.99
CA ARG A 54 4.01 -7.77 -4.06
C ARG A 54 2.93 -7.85 -3.00
N PRO A 55 2.63 -6.76 -2.29
CA PRO A 55 1.47 -6.73 -1.42
C PRO A 55 0.23 -7.05 -2.26
N ASN A 56 -0.53 -8.08 -1.86
CA ASN A 56 -1.86 -8.32 -2.39
C ASN A 56 -2.66 -7.04 -2.12
N THR A 57 -2.87 -6.23 -3.16
CA THR A 57 -3.57 -4.96 -3.02
C THR A 57 -5.03 -5.28 -2.77
N ASN A 58 -5.44 -5.01 -1.54
CA ASN A 58 -6.83 -4.92 -1.17
C ASN A 58 -7.40 -3.74 -2.00
N PRO A 59 -8.38 -3.95 -2.90
CA PRO A 59 -8.87 -2.88 -3.78
C PRO A 59 -9.40 -1.65 -3.04
N GLY A 60 -9.62 -1.76 -1.71
CA GLY A 60 -9.98 -0.67 -0.82
C GLY A 60 -8.89 0.40 -0.64
N ALA A 61 -7.61 0.02 -0.74
CA ALA A 61 -6.51 0.99 -0.66
C ALA A 61 -6.41 1.83 -1.95
N LEU A 62 -6.68 1.22 -3.11
CA LEU A 62 -6.75 1.93 -4.39
C LEU A 62 -7.96 2.88 -4.45
N ALA A 63 -9.12 2.45 -3.94
CA ALA A 63 -10.30 3.31 -3.83
C ALA A 63 -10.07 4.50 -2.88
N GLY A 64 -9.37 4.30 -1.76
CA GLY A 64 -9.03 5.36 -0.81
C GLY A 64 -8.09 6.43 -1.37
N ALA A 65 -7.06 6.03 -2.12
CA ALA A 65 -6.14 6.96 -2.77
C ALA A 65 -6.82 7.75 -3.92
N PHE A 66 -7.71 7.11 -4.67
CA PHE A 66 -8.47 7.76 -5.75
C PHE A 66 -9.46 8.81 -5.23
N LEU A 67 -10.06 8.57 -4.05
CA LEU A 67 -11.01 9.47 -3.41
C LEU A 67 -10.34 10.66 -2.70
N PHE A 68 -9.11 10.50 -2.19
CA PHE A 68 -8.33 11.60 -1.62
C PHE A 68 -7.95 12.66 -2.68
N LEU A 69 -7.83 12.26 -3.95
CA LEU A 69 -7.49 13.18 -5.04
C LEU A 69 -8.71 13.86 -5.67
N ALA A 70 -9.90 13.28 -5.58
CA ALA A 70 -11.10 13.89 -6.16
C ALA A 70 -11.62 15.12 -5.38
N GLY A 71 -11.06 15.44 -4.21
CA GLY A 71 -11.53 16.49 -3.30
C GLY A 71 -11.04 17.92 -3.61
N GLY A 72 -10.39 18.18 -4.73
CA GLY A 72 -9.81 19.51 -5.05
C GLY A 72 -10.73 20.43 -5.88
N MET A 73 -11.87 20.86 -5.34
CA MET A 73 -12.83 21.91 -5.79
C MET A 73 -13.45 21.88 -7.22
N PRO A 74 -14.78 22.12 -7.32
CA PRO A 74 -15.53 22.22 -8.57
C PRO A 74 -15.88 23.68 -8.95
N PHE A 75 -15.92 24.00 -10.25
CA PHE A 75 -16.85 25.04 -10.73
C PHE A 75 -17.61 24.63 -12.01
N LEU A 76 -18.93 24.74 -11.84
CA LEU A 76 -20.08 24.92 -12.74
C LEU A 76 -20.77 23.76 -13.47
N LEU A 77 -20.11 22.71 -13.95
CA LEU A 77 -20.85 21.59 -14.58
C LEU A 77 -20.31 20.18 -14.25
N GLY A 78 -19.14 20.09 -13.62
CA GLY A 78 -18.44 18.82 -13.41
C GLY A 78 -18.79 18.06 -12.13
N PHE A 79 -19.26 18.71 -11.06
CA PHE A 79 -19.41 18.07 -9.75
C PHE A 79 -20.45 16.93 -9.69
N PRO A 80 -21.67 17.07 -10.27
CA PRO A 80 -22.63 15.97 -10.28
C PRO A 80 -22.09 14.79 -11.09
N LEU A 81 -21.44 15.08 -12.22
CA LEU A 81 -20.89 14.05 -13.11
C LEU A 81 -19.71 13.32 -12.47
N LEU A 82 -18.79 14.04 -11.83
CA LEU A 82 -17.65 13.47 -11.11
C LEU A 82 -18.10 12.62 -9.92
N LEU A 83 -19.10 13.08 -9.16
CA LEU A 83 -19.69 12.29 -8.07
C LEU A 83 -20.33 11.01 -8.61
N ILE A 84 -21.09 11.09 -9.71
CA ILE A 84 -21.69 9.91 -10.37
C ILE A 84 -20.61 8.95 -10.86
N ILE A 85 -19.53 9.46 -11.45
CA ILE A 85 -18.40 8.64 -11.91
C ILE A 85 -17.73 7.95 -10.73
N LEU A 86 -17.45 8.67 -9.63
CA LEU A 86 -16.83 8.10 -8.43
C LEU A 86 -17.71 7.07 -7.75
N ILE A 87 -19.03 7.31 -7.67
CA ILE A 87 -20.01 6.35 -7.18
C ILE A 87 -20.03 5.12 -8.11
N GLY A 88 -20.05 5.32 -9.42
CA GLY A 88 -20.02 4.26 -10.42
C GLY A 88 -18.75 3.39 -10.30
N VAL A 89 -17.58 4.01 -10.20
CA VAL A 89 -16.29 3.32 -10.00
C VAL A 89 -16.28 2.57 -8.67
N GLY A 90 -16.77 3.18 -7.59
CA GLY A 90 -16.88 2.54 -6.27
C GLY A 90 -17.80 1.31 -6.29
N VAL A 91 -18.96 1.41 -6.94
CA VAL A 91 -19.90 0.30 -7.10
C VAL A 91 -19.28 -0.81 -7.95
N ILE A 92 -18.61 -0.48 -9.06
CA ILE A 92 -17.91 -1.45 -9.90
C ILE A 92 -16.81 -2.16 -9.12
N ALA A 93 -16.01 -1.44 -8.32
CA ALA A 93 -14.98 -2.03 -7.48
C ALA A 93 -15.56 -3.00 -6.44
N ILE A 94 -16.69 -2.65 -5.81
CA ILE A 94 -17.40 -3.53 -4.86
C ILE A 94 -17.91 -4.79 -5.57
N ILE A 95 -18.44 -4.67 -6.79
CA ILE A 95 -18.94 -5.82 -7.58
C ILE A 95 -17.79 -6.74 -7.98
N LEU A 96 -16.67 -6.18 -8.44
CA LEU A 96 -15.48 -6.95 -8.83
C LEU A 96 -14.89 -7.70 -7.62
N GLU A 97 -14.80 -7.04 -6.46
CA GLU A 97 -14.28 -7.68 -5.25
C GLU A 97 -15.22 -8.76 -4.70
N LYS A 98 -16.54 -8.55 -4.80
CA LYS A 98 -17.54 -9.58 -4.47
C LYS A 98 -17.40 -10.80 -5.39
N ARG A 99 -17.18 -10.59 -6.69
CA ARG A 99 -16.94 -11.71 -7.64
C ARG A 99 -15.63 -12.44 -7.34
N ARG A 100 -14.58 -11.72 -6.94
CA ARG A 100 -13.27 -12.31 -6.64
C ARG A 100 -13.27 -13.14 -5.35
N THR A 101 -13.93 -12.65 -4.31
CA THR A 101 -13.84 -13.23 -2.96
C THR A 101 -15.08 -14.00 -2.51
N GLY A 102 -16.18 -13.90 -3.24
CA GLY A 102 -17.48 -14.47 -2.86
C GLY A 102 -18.18 -13.72 -1.71
N ASN A 103 -17.54 -12.70 -1.12
CA ASN A 103 -18.04 -11.96 0.03
C ASN A 103 -18.19 -10.47 -0.30
N THR A 104 -19.24 -9.83 0.21
CA THR A 104 -19.38 -8.36 0.09
C THR A 104 -18.38 -7.66 1.01
N PRO A 105 -17.55 -6.73 0.49
CA PRO A 105 -16.66 -5.92 1.30
C PRO A 105 -17.46 -4.85 2.04
N TRP A 106 -18.15 -5.24 3.11
CA TRP A 106 -18.93 -4.35 3.98
C TRP A 106 -18.21 -3.05 4.38
N PRO A 107 -16.90 -3.02 4.66
CA PRO A 107 -16.20 -1.78 5.01
C PRO A 107 -16.16 -0.76 3.86
N MET A 108 -16.04 -1.21 2.61
CA MET A 108 -16.07 -0.30 1.45
C MET A 108 -17.45 0.33 1.30
N LEU A 109 -18.51 -0.47 1.48
CA LEU A 109 -19.89 -0.05 1.25
C LEU A 109 -20.33 0.98 2.30
N VAL A 110 -19.98 0.76 3.57
CA VAL A 110 -20.21 1.74 4.65
C VAL A 110 -19.44 3.04 4.39
N PHE A 111 -18.21 2.95 3.86
CA PHE A 111 -17.40 4.12 3.56
C PHE A 111 -17.93 4.94 2.38
N THR A 112 -18.35 4.31 1.28
CA THR A 112 -18.96 5.04 0.14
C THR A 112 -20.27 5.72 0.54
N VAL A 113 -21.13 5.03 1.29
CA VAL A 113 -22.38 5.63 1.79
C VAL A 113 -22.10 6.79 2.75
N GLY A 114 -21.10 6.65 3.63
CA GLY A 114 -20.68 7.72 4.55
C GLY A 114 -20.14 8.96 3.83
N LEU A 115 -19.34 8.79 2.78
CA LEU A 115 -18.85 9.90 1.96
C LEU A 115 -19.97 10.62 1.21
N ILE A 116 -20.93 9.87 0.66
CA ILE A 116 -22.10 10.45 -0.02
C ILE A 116 -22.94 11.26 0.98
N ALA A 117 -23.20 10.73 2.18
CA ALA A 117 -23.94 11.43 3.22
C ALA A 117 -23.21 12.72 3.67
N ALA A 118 -21.90 12.66 3.91
CA ALA A 118 -21.09 13.82 4.29
C ALA A 118 -21.04 14.90 3.20
N ALA A 119 -20.96 14.50 1.93
CA ALA A 119 -21.01 15.43 0.79
C ALA A 119 -22.39 16.11 0.64
N ILE A 120 -23.48 15.41 0.99
CA ILE A 120 -24.83 15.97 1.01
C ILE A 120 -25.00 16.97 2.16
N GLU A 121 -24.59 16.61 3.39
CA GLU A 121 -24.70 17.50 4.55
C GLU A 121 -23.84 18.77 4.40
N THR A 122 -22.62 18.65 3.87
CA THR A 122 -21.76 19.82 3.61
C THR A 122 -22.37 20.77 2.59
N LYS A 123 -23.04 20.27 1.54
CA LYS A 123 -23.81 21.13 0.62
C LYS A 123 -24.96 21.86 1.30
N ILE A 124 -25.70 21.18 2.19
CA ILE A 124 -26.83 21.78 2.90
C ILE A 124 -26.35 22.85 3.89
N LEU A 125 -25.22 22.63 4.57
CA LEU A 125 -24.61 23.58 5.51
C LEU A 125 -24.04 24.82 4.80
N ILE A 126 -23.35 24.62 3.66
CA ILE A 126 -22.80 25.69 2.82
C ILE A 126 -23.89 26.63 2.30
N ALA A 127 -25.09 26.11 2.02
CA ALA A 127 -26.22 26.92 1.59
C ALA A 127 -26.76 27.87 2.68
N ARG A 128 -26.31 27.75 3.95
CA ARG A 128 -26.91 28.44 5.10
C ARG A 128 -26.07 29.55 5.75
N LYS A 129 -24.74 29.64 5.61
CA LYS A 129 -23.92 30.68 6.29
C LYS A 129 -22.61 31.07 5.55
N SER A 130 -22.35 32.38 5.53
CA SER A 130 -21.15 33.20 5.23
C SER A 130 -20.02 32.72 4.29
N PRO A 131 -19.46 33.58 3.40
CA PRO A 131 -19.02 33.12 2.09
C PRO A 131 -17.54 32.75 1.87
N LEU A 132 -16.61 32.92 2.81
CA LEU A 132 -15.18 32.83 2.43
C LEU A 132 -14.22 32.07 3.35
N LEU A 133 -14.43 32.04 4.68
CA LEU A 133 -13.50 31.31 5.59
C LEU A 133 -13.93 29.86 5.86
N ASP A 134 -15.19 29.52 5.67
CA ASP A 134 -15.74 28.21 6.03
C ASP A 134 -15.42 27.10 5.01
N HIS A 135 -15.18 27.47 3.74
CA HIS A 135 -14.98 26.50 2.66
C HIS A 135 -13.62 25.79 2.72
N THR A 136 -12.55 26.51 3.06
CA THR A 136 -11.20 25.93 3.15
C THR A 136 -11.11 24.93 4.30
N MET A 137 -11.69 25.26 5.45
CA MET A 137 -11.75 24.37 6.62
C MET A 137 -12.58 23.11 6.34
N ALA A 138 -13.68 23.21 5.58
CA ALA A 138 -14.47 22.05 5.17
C ALA A 138 -13.67 21.08 4.29
N TRP A 139 -12.87 21.58 3.34
CA TRP A 139 -12.03 20.71 2.49
C TRP A 139 -10.89 20.07 3.25
N VAL A 140 -10.23 20.80 4.14
CA VAL A 140 -9.20 20.24 5.02
C VAL A 140 -9.78 19.11 5.87
N ALA A 141 -11.01 19.27 6.39
CA ALA A 141 -11.69 18.23 7.15
C ALA A 141 -11.99 16.97 6.30
N VAL A 142 -12.47 17.14 5.06
CA VAL A 142 -12.74 16.01 4.14
C VAL A 142 -11.46 15.27 3.78
N MET A 143 -10.38 16.00 3.46
CA MET A 143 -9.08 15.39 3.17
C MET A 143 -8.55 14.63 4.38
N ALA A 144 -8.57 15.25 5.56
CA ALA A 144 -8.14 14.59 6.79
C ALA A 144 -8.93 13.31 7.07
N ALA A 145 -10.25 13.33 6.89
CA ALA A 145 -11.09 12.14 7.06
C ALA A 145 -10.77 11.04 6.03
N GLY A 146 -10.56 11.41 4.76
CA GLY A 146 -10.15 10.47 3.70
C GLY A 146 -8.81 9.79 4.00
N LEU A 147 -7.82 10.55 4.47
CA LEU A 147 -6.52 10.02 4.88
C LEU A 147 -6.65 9.04 6.05
N VAL A 148 -7.43 9.40 7.08
CA VAL A 148 -7.65 8.53 8.24
C VAL A 148 -8.27 7.20 7.81
N VAL A 149 -9.27 7.20 6.94
CA VAL A 149 -9.88 5.94 6.48
C VAL A 149 -8.94 5.13 5.58
N ALA A 150 -8.13 5.77 4.74
CA ALA A 150 -7.11 5.08 3.96
C ALA A 150 -6.10 4.36 4.88
N LEU A 151 -5.61 5.04 5.93
CA LEU A 151 -4.70 4.47 6.92
C LEU A 151 -5.33 3.31 7.70
N ILE A 152 -6.60 3.44 8.14
CA ILE A 152 -7.34 2.37 8.82
C ILE A 152 -7.52 1.16 7.88
N SER A 153 -7.82 1.40 6.61
CA SER A 153 -8.02 0.34 5.61
C SER A 153 -6.72 -0.44 5.33
N LEU A 154 -5.60 0.27 5.20
CA LEU A 154 -4.27 -0.34 5.07
C LEU A 154 -3.91 -1.16 6.32
N TRP A 155 -4.13 -0.60 7.51
CA TRP A 155 -3.90 -1.29 8.78
C TRP A 155 -4.76 -2.55 8.91
N TYR A 156 -6.06 -2.46 8.63
CA TYR A 156 -6.98 -3.59 8.70
C TYR A 156 -6.64 -4.67 7.66
N GLY A 157 -6.28 -4.27 6.43
CA GLY A 157 -5.83 -5.17 5.38
C GLY A 157 -4.57 -5.94 5.78
N GLY A 158 -3.56 -5.22 6.30
CA GLY A 158 -2.33 -5.84 6.80
C GLY A 158 -2.58 -6.81 7.94
N ARG A 159 -3.41 -6.42 8.92
CA ARG A 159 -3.74 -7.25 10.08
C ARG A 159 -4.54 -8.50 9.70
N ARG A 160 -5.50 -8.39 8.78
CA ARG A 160 -6.31 -9.54 8.33
C ARG A 160 -5.44 -10.61 7.67
N THR A 161 -4.50 -10.22 6.82
CA THR A 161 -3.59 -11.15 6.13
C THR A 161 -2.67 -11.88 7.11
N ARG A 162 -2.26 -11.22 8.20
CA ARG A 162 -1.28 -11.75 9.17
C ARG A 162 -1.90 -12.39 10.42
N ARG A 163 -3.22 -12.29 10.62
CA ARG A 163 -3.89 -12.75 11.84
C ARG A 163 -3.70 -14.26 12.10
N SER A 164 -3.56 -15.06 11.05
CA SER A 164 -3.33 -16.50 11.15
C SER A 164 -1.85 -16.89 11.19
N TRP A 165 -0.93 -15.93 11.02
CA TRP A 165 0.50 -16.25 10.94
C TRP A 165 1.01 -16.66 12.32
N LYS A 166 1.83 -17.70 12.34
CA LYS A 166 2.44 -18.23 13.56
C LYS A 166 3.87 -17.73 13.67
N ARG A 167 4.27 -17.38 14.89
CA ARG A 167 5.67 -17.08 15.19
C ARG A 167 6.41 -18.39 15.46
N ILE A 168 7.45 -18.67 14.67
CA ILE A 168 8.24 -19.90 14.77
C ILE A 168 9.72 -19.52 14.87
N GLN A 169 10.49 -20.29 15.61
CA GLN A 169 11.95 -20.18 15.64
C GLN A 169 12.53 -21.03 14.50
N ALA A 170 13.31 -20.40 13.63
CA ALA A 170 13.97 -21.05 12.50
C ALA A 170 15.48 -21.06 12.72
N ARG A 171 16.15 -22.11 12.24
CA ARG A 171 17.60 -22.20 12.17
C ARG A 171 18.07 -21.52 10.88
N VAL A 172 19.03 -20.61 10.97
CA VAL A 172 19.67 -20.01 9.80
C VAL A 172 20.71 -20.98 9.27
N LEU A 173 20.53 -21.42 8.03
CA LEU A 173 21.45 -22.31 7.32
C LEU A 173 22.52 -21.49 6.60
N ASP A 174 22.11 -20.42 5.93
CA ASP A 174 22.99 -19.55 5.16
C ASP A 174 22.57 -18.08 5.27
N LYS A 175 23.55 -17.19 5.11
CA LYS A 175 23.36 -15.75 5.11
C LYS A 175 24.23 -15.12 4.03
N GLU A 176 23.59 -14.39 3.12
CA GLU A 176 24.27 -13.62 2.09
C GLU A 176 23.97 -12.14 2.30
N ILE A 177 25.00 -11.30 2.27
CA ILE A 177 24.87 -9.84 2.25
C ILE A 177 25.40 -9.38 0.90
N TYR A 178 24.57 -8.68 0.16
CA TYR A 178 24.91 -8.23 -1.17
C TYR A 178 24.47 -6.79 -1.39
N LYS A 179 25.05 -6.17 -2.41
CA LYS A 179 24.76 -4.81 -2.80
C LYS A 179 23.82 -4.86 -4.00
N ASP A 180 22.62 -4.32 -3.81
CA ASP A 180 21.64 -4.21 -4.88
C ASP A 180 21.78 -2.85 -5.55
N ILE A 181 21.86 -2.86 -6.87
CA ILE A 181 21.86 -1.65 -7.69
C ILE A 181 20.42 -1.47 -8.12
N SER A 182 19.62 -0.78 -7.31
CA SER A 182 18.30 -0.36 -7.75
C SER A 182 18.49 0.71 -8.81
N TYR A 183 18.24 0.37 -10.07
CA TYR A 183 18.06 1.36 -11.12
C TYR A 183 16.78 2.12 -10.79
N ALA A 184 16.91 3.37 -10.34
CA ALA A 184 15.78 4.27 -10.43
C ALA A 184 15.45 4.40 -11.93
N ASP A 185 14.19 4.23 -12.31
CA ASP A 185 13.67 4.23 -13.69
C ASP A 185 13.88 5.57 -14.46
N GLY A 186 14.86 6.39 -14.09
CA GLY A 186 15.18 7.69 -14.66
C GLY A 186 16.67 7.94 -14.94
N GLY A 187 17.52 6.91 -14.91
CA GLY A 187 18.77 6.90 -15.67
C GLY A 187 20.00 7.62 -15.12
N GLU A 188 19.96 8.39 -14.03
CA GLU A 188 21.18 9.16 -13.65
C GLU A 188 21.61 9.16 -12.18
N ASP A 189 20.96 8.42 -11.28
CA ASP A 189 21.52 8.18 -9.95
C ASP A 189 21.21 6.76 -9.45
N THR A 190 22.25 5.91 -9.40
CA THR A 190 22.14 4.56 -8.84
C THR A 190 22.21 4.65 -7.32
N ALA A 191 21.04 4.69 -6.68
CA ALA A 191 20.96 4.47 -5.24
C ALA A 191 21.48 3.06 -4.94
N ARG A 192 22.64 2.99 -4.29
CA ARG A 192 23.26 1.72 -3.87
C ARG A 192 22.64 1.30 -2.54
N THR A 193 21.76 0.32 -2.58
CA THR A 193 21.17 -0.25 -1.36
C THR A 193 21.86 -1.54 -0.99
N TRP A 194 22.05 -1.76 0.31
CA TRP A 194 22.52 -3.02 0.85
C TRP A 194 21.32 -3.88 1.23
N CYS A 195 21.34 -5.12 0.75
CA CYS A 195 20.31 -6.12 0.93
C CYS A 195 20.92 -7.36 1.59
N PHE A 196 20.07 -8.27 2.05
CA PHE A 196 20.50 -9.56 2.55
C PHE A 196 19.52 -10.64 2.14
N GLN A 197 20.02 -11.87 2.04
CA GLN A 197 19.24 -13.06 1.86
C GLN A 197 19.58 -14.04 2.98
N LEU A 198 18.56 -14.61 3.61
CA LEU A 198 18.73 -15.69 4.59
C LEU A 198 18.15 -16.96 4.01
N LEU A 199 18.82 -18.10 4.23
CA LEU A 199 18.21 -19.40 4.07
C LEU A 199 17.93 -19.94 5.47
N CYS A 200 16.67 -20.21 5.76
CA CYS A 200 16.21 -20.63 7.08
C CYS A 200 15.49 -21.98 6.99
N GLU A 201 15.64 -22.78 8.03
CA GLU A 201 14.97 -24.06 8.20
C GLU A 201 14.12 -24.04 9.47
N PHE A 202 12.87 -24.50 9.37
CA PHE A 202 11.98 -24.63 10.53
C PHE A 202 11.07 -25.84 10.39
N GLU A 203 10.52 -26.29 11.52
CA GLU A 203 9.56 -27.39 11.57
C GLU A 203 8.15 -26.84 11.84
N LEU A 204 7.17 -27.30 11.07
CA LEU A 204 5.75 -26.98 11.27
C LEU A 204 4.91 -28.22 11.01
N ASN A 205 4.13 -28.64 12.01
CA ASN A 205 3.28 -29.83 11.96
C ASN A 205 4.04 -31.14 11.64
N GLY A 206 5.29 -31.29 12.10
CA GLY A 206 6.12 -32.48 11.88
C GLY A 206 6.85 -32.51 10.53
N GLU A 207 6.69 -31.49 9.70
CA GLU A 207 7.40 -31.34 8.43
C GLU A 207 8.45 -30.23 8.52
N THR A 208 9.62 -30.47 7.94
CA THR A 208 10.71 -29.51 7.86
C THR A 208 10.62 -28.72 6.56
N TYR A 209 10.66 -27.40 6.67
CA TYR A 209 10.61 -26.47 5.56
C TYR A 209 11.88 -25.65 5.48
N GLN A 210 12.39 -25.46 4.26
CA GLN A 210 13.46 -24.52 3.97
C GLN A 210 12.91 -23.33 3.20
N VAL A 211 13.14 -22.12 3.71
CA VAL A 211 12.57 -20.89 3.17
C VAL A 211 13.59 -19.77 3.17
N THR A 212 13.43 -18.85 2.22
CA THR A 212 14.07 -17.54 2.26
C THR A 212 13.04 -16.54 2.75
N PRO A 213 13.08 -16.12 4.03
CA PRO A 213 12.10 -15.20 4.56
C PRO A 213 12.25 -13.82 3.91
N GLY A 214 11.12 -13.19 3.60
CA GLY A 214 11.10 -11.81 3.11
C GLY A 214 11.45 -10.80 4.22
N PHE A 215 12.02 -9.67 3.81
CA PHE A 215 12.24 -8.51 4.67
C PHE A 215 12.01 -7.22 3.90
N TRP A 216 11.32 -6.27 4.51
CA TRP A 216 10.74 -5.12 3.80
C TRP A 216 11.59 -3.85 3.84
N ARG A 217 12.66 -3.84 4.64
CA ARG A 217 13.48 -2.65 4.87
C ARG A 217 14.82 -2.77 4.14
N THR A 218 15.18 -1.70 3.43
CA THR A 218 16.46 -1.52 2.77
C THR A 218 17.48 -0.86 3.71
N PHE A 219 18.77 -1.04 3.44
CA PHE A 219 19.84 -0.46 4.23
C PHE A 219 20.74 0.41 3.36
N GLY A 220 21.10 1.61 3.84
CA GLY A 220 22.05 2.47 3.13
C GLY A 220 23.51 2.00 3.27
N THR A 221 23.82 1.13 4.24
CA THR A 221 25.20 0.67 4.53
C THR A 221 25.24 -0.81 4.89
N GLU A 222 26.33 -1.48 4.51
CA GLU A 222 26.61 -2.88 4.87
C GLU A 222 26.66 -3.08 6.38
N SER A 223 27.29 -2.15 7.10
CA SER A 223 27.36 -2.17 8.57
C SER A 223 25.99 -2.04 9.22
N GLY A 224 25.05 -1.33 8.56
CA GLY A 224 23.64 -1.29 8.95
C GLY A 224 22.99 -2.68 8.89
N VAL A 225 23.19 -3.40 7.78
CA VAL A 225 22.71 -4.78 7.61
C VAL A 225 23.31 -5.71 8.66
N LYS A 226 24.64 -5.68 8.84
CA LYS A 226 25.34 -6.54 9.81
C LYS A 226 24.82 -6.32 11.24
N ARG A 227 24.63 -5.07 11.66
CA ARG A 227 24.06 -4.75 12.98
C ARG A 227 22.61 -5.19 13.13
N PHE A 228 21.82 -5.12 12.05
CA PHE A 228 20.46 -5.63 12.07
C PHE A 228 20.44 -7.16 12.23
N LEU A 229 21.19 -7.88 11.39
CA LEU A 229 21.27 -9.34 11.45
C LEU A 229 21.81 -9.85 12.78
N ALA A 230 22.81 -9.17 13.37
CA ALA A 230 23.33 -9.51 14.70
C ALA A 230 22.30 -9.37 15.84
N ARG A 231 21.23 -8.59 15.64
CA ARG A 231 20.12 -8.47 16.61
C ARG A 231 18.97 -9.42 16.29
N ALA A 232 18.75 -9.72 15.01
CA ALA A 232 17.67 -10.59 14.55
C ALA A 232 18.00 -12.08 14.68
N ILE A 233 19.28 -12.44 14.58
CA ILE A 233 19.80 -13.80 14.71
C ILE A 233 20.44 -13.92 16.10
N ASP A 234 20.03 -14.93 16.86
CA ASP A 234 20.61 -15.23 18.17
C ASP A 234 22.02 -15.85 18.06
N ASN A 235 22.68 -16.02 19.20
CA ASN A 235 24.02 -16.62 19.25
C ASN A 235 24.05 -18.10 18.80
N ASN A 236 22.90 -18.76 18.74
CA ASN A 236 22.76 -20.15 18.29
C ASN A 236 22.46 -20.23 16.78
N GLY A 237 22.48 -19.10 16.06
CA GLY A 237 22.16 -19.04 14.65
C GLY A 237 20.67 -19.24 14.37
N ARG A 238 19.77 -18.94 15.31
CA ARG A 238 18.32 -19.01 15.13
C ARG A 238 17.72 -17.61 14.99
N CYS A 239 16.64 -17.51 14.24
CA CYS A 239 15.87 -16.28 14.09
C CYS A 239 14.37 -16.56 14.25
N ALA A 240 13.62 -15.54 14.66
CA ALA A 240 12.17 -15.64 14.73
C ALA A 240 11.56 -15.26 13.38
N LEU A 241 10.69 -16.13 12.85
CA LEU A 241 9.94 -15.91 11.61
C LEU A 241 8.45 -15.84 11.90
N TRP A 242 7.73 -14.98 11.17
CA TRP A 242 6.30 -15.09 10.99
C TRP A 242 6.03 -15.98 9.78
N VAL A 243 5.32 -17.09 9.98
CA VAL A 243 5.03 -18.10 8.94
C VAL A 243 3.53 -18.20 8.73
N ASN A 244 3.09 -18.18 7.47
CA ASN A 244 1.71 -18.44 7.12
C ASN A 244 1.42 -19.96 7.21
N PRO A 245 0.57 -20.45 8.13
CA PRO A 245 0.31 -21.88 8.25
C PRO A 245 -0.45 -22.48 7.05
N GLN A 246 -1.11 -21.65 6.23
CA GLN A 246 -1.79 -22.09 5.00
C GLN A 246 -0.80 -22.22 3.82
N ASN A 247 0.35 -21.55 3.90
CA ASN A 247 1.42 -21.61 2.91
C ASN A 247 2.78 -21.43 3.61
N PRO A 248 3.40 -22.51 4.12
CA PRO A 248 4.63 -22.43 4.92
C PRO A 248 5.82 -21.80 4.20
N LEU A 249 5.81 -21.77 2.86
CA LEU A 249 6.84 -21.11 2.05
C LEU A 249 6.77 -19.58 2.12
N GLN A 250 5.65 -19.04 2.58
CA GLN A 250 5.46 -17.62 2.83
C GLN A 250 5.87 -17.29 4.27
N ALA A 251 7.08 -16.77 4.43
CA ALA A 251 7.64 -16.39 5.71
C ALA A 251 8.23 -14.96 5.68
N GLU A 252 8.17 -14.27 6.82
CA GLU A 252 8.81 -12.97 7.04
C GLU A 252 9.70 -13.01 8.28
N LEU A 253 10.84 -12.32 8.22
CA LEU A 253 11.73 -12.16 9.37
C LEU A 253 11.12 -11.19 10.39
N VAL A 254 11.11 -11.58 11.67
CA VAL A 254 10.65 -10.71 12.78
C VAL A 254 11.75 -9.71 13.11
N GLY A 255 11.55 -8.44 12.75
CA GLY A 255 12.56 -7.39 12.85
C GLY A 255 12.54 -6.61 14.18
N ARG A 256 11.52 -6.79 15.02
CA ARG A 256 11.18 -5.89 16.15
C ARG A 256 11.04 -4.43 15.69
N ASP A 257 10.55 -4.23 14.48
CA ASP A 257 10.26 -2.89 13.95
C ASP A 257 8.84 -2.46 14.34
N VAL A 258 8.54 -1.17 14.17
CA VAL A 258 7.20 -0.58 14.42
C VAL A 258 6.10 -1.37 13.71
N LYS A 259 6.40 -1.92 12.52
CA LYS A 259 5.50 -2.80 11.77
C LYS A 259 5.05 -4.03 12.56
N ASP A 260 5.97 -4.68 13.28
CA ASP A 260 5.66 -5.88 14.07
C ASP A 260 4.74 -5.54 15.24
N VAL A 261 4.90 -4.34 15.82
CA VAL A 261 4.04 -3.83 16.91
C VAL A 261 2.66 -3.42 16.40
N LEU A 262 2.58 -2.84 15.20
CA LEU A 262 1.31 -2.35 14.65
C LEU A 262 0.44 -3.46 14.05
N LEU A 263 1.03 -4.55 13.55
CA LEU A 263 0.32 -5.58 12.80
C LEU A 263 -0.06 -6.83 13.62
N HIS A 264 0.45 -7.00 14.83
CA HIS A 264 0.13 -8.12 15.73
C HIS A 264 -0.52 -7.61 17.02
#